data_AF-A0A257WQX9-F1
#
_entry.id   AF-A0A257WQX9-F1
#
_cell.length_a   1.000
_cell.length_b   1.000
_cell.length_c   1.000
_cell.angle_alpha   90.00
_cell.angle_beta   90.00
_cell.angle_gamma   90.00
#
_symmetry.space_group_name_H-M   'P 1'
#
loop_
_entity.id
_entity.type
_entity.pdbx_description
1 polymer ?
#
loop_
_entity_poly.entity_id
_entity_poly.type
_entity_poly.pdbx_seq_one_letter_code
_entity_poly.pdbx_strand_id
1 'polypeptide(L)'
;MTTPARKVLETTIPSARSIPFEAVLQGQTPMIFKGLARAWPLVRAGLESPRAAMDYLQANDGGGRLLAYVGQPEIKGRFFYDDSRTAMNFRAERAALSDILQRIEAGFDQADAPSLYIGSTDLDACFPGLAAENDLGLDVETFGPQPPLASIWIGNRTVAAAHYDMSNNIAVCAVGHRRFTLFPPDQVANLYPGPLEPTPGGQVVSLVDFDAPDFDR
;
A
#
# COMPACT_ATOMS: atom_id res chain seq x y z
N MET A 1 30.13 -2.26 -13.85
CA MET A 1 30.30 -1.49 -12.61
C MET A 1 28.93 -1.44 -11.94
N THR A 2 28.77 -2.02 -10.76
CA THR A 2 27.51 -1.95 -10.02
C THR A 2 27.34 -0.53 -9.49
N THR A 3 26.33 0.19 -9.97
CA THR A 3 25.91 1.44 -9.35
C THR A 3 25.63 1.16 -7.87
N PRO A 4 26.23 1.88 -6.91
CA PRO A 4 25.97 1.64 -5.50
C PRO A 4 24.46 1.78 -5.24
N ALA A 5 23.92 0.90 -4.39
CA ALA A 5 22.51 0.97 -4.00
C ALA A 5 22.18 2.40 -3.52
N ARG A 6 21.17 3.03 -4.13
CA ARG A 6 20.71 4.35 -3.71
C ARG A 6 20.16 4.20 -2.29
N LYS A 7 20.80 4.84 -1.30
CA LYS A 7 20.32 4.82 0.08
C LYS A 7 19.02 5.61 0.17
N VAL A 8 18.03 5.02 0.83
CA VAL A 8 16.82 5.76 1.23
C VAL A 8 17.25 6.89 2.16
N LEU A 9 16.80 8.12 1.86
CA LEU A 9 17.08 9.28 2.69
C LEU A 9 15.94 9.49 3.68
N GLU A 10 16.27 9.60 4.96
CA GLU A 10 15.28 9.89 6.01
C GLU A 10 15.48 11.30 6.54
N THR A 11 14.40 12.06 6.68
CA THR A 11 14.44 13.42 7.22
C THR A 11 13.16 13.81 7.95
N THR A 12 13.22 14.92 8.66
CA THR A 12 12.07 15.59 9.27
C THR A 12 11.99 17.01 8.71
N ILE A 13 10.79 17.44 8.37
CA ILE A 13 10.48 18.75 7.81
C ILE A 13 9.25 19.33 8.51
N PRO A 14 9.05 20.65 8.52
CA PRO A 14 7.99 21.27 9.33
C PRO A 14 6.58 21.01 8.79
N SER A 15 6.42 20.79 7.48
CA SER A 15 5.13 20.45 6.86
C SER A 15 5.33 19.76 5.52
N ALA A 16 4.28 19.14 4.97
CA ALA A 16 4.32 18.52 3.64
C ALA A 16 4.65 19.53 2.52
N ARG A 17 4.25 20.80 2.68
CA ARG A 17 4.62 21.89 1.75
C ARG A 17 6.12 22.17 1.69
N SER A 18 6.88 21.69 2.68
CA SER A 18 8.35 21.80 2.69
C SER A 18 9.05 20.60 2.06
N ILE A 19 8.31 19.64 1.48
CA ILE A 19 8.92 18.55 0.70
C ILE A 19 9.64 19.19 -0.50
N PRO A 20 10.95 18.92 -0.70
CA PRO A 20 11.71 19.49 -1.81
C PRO A 20 11.42 18.72 -3.12
N PHE A 21 10.17 18.74 -3.60
CA PHE A 21 9.69 17.90 -4.70
C PHE A 21 10.60 17.92 -5.93
N GLU A 22 11.05 19.09 -6.36
CA GLU A 22 11.97 19.22 -7.51
C GLU A 22 13.25 18.40 -7.30
N ALA A 23 13.90 18.53 -6.13
CA ALA A 23 15.12 17.79 -5.83
C ALA A 23 14.86 16.28 -5.70
N VAL A 24 13.71 15.88 -5.15
CA VAL A 24 13.31 14.46 -5.07
C VAL A 24 13.12 13.87 -6.46
N LEU A 25 12.40 14.57 -7.34
CA LEU A 25 12.10 14.14 -8.70
C LEU A 25 13.36 14.09 -9.57
N GLN A 26 14.20 15.12 -9.53
CA GLN A 26 15.48 15.14 -10.25
C GLN A 26 16.45 14.08 -9.72
N GLY A 27 16.53 13.92 -8.40
CA GLY A 27 17.44 12.97 -7.77
C GLY A 27 17.00 11.51 -7.87
N GLN A 28 15.72 11.25 -8.19
CA GLN A 28 15.11 9.91 -8.25
C GLN A 28 15.52 9.02 -7.07
N THR A 29 15.57 9.60 -5.88
CA THR A 29 16.02 8.95 -4.66
C THR A 29 14.83 8.82 -3.71
N PRO A 30 14.46 7.60 -3.29
CA PRO A 30 13.37 7.43 -2.33
C PRO A 30 13.66 8.16 -1.01
N MET A 31 12.64 8.84 -0.48
CA MET A 31 12.75 9.61 0.76
C MET A 31 11.65 9.22 1.76
N ILE A 32 11.99 9.26 3.05
CA ILE A 32 11.07 9.09 4.17
C ILE A 32 11.02 10.41 4.94
N PHE A 33 9.83 11.00 5.02
CA PHE A 33 9.55 12.21 5.78
C PHE A 33 8.85 11.85 7.10
N LYS A 34 9.61 11.79 8.19
CA LYS A 34 9.10 11.32 9.49
C LYS A 34 8.18 12.35 10.13
N GLY A 35 7.00 11.90 10.56
CA GLY A 35 6.08 12.66 11.40
C GLY A 35 5.07 13.55 10.66
N LEU A 36 5.11 13.65 9.32
CA LEU A 36 4.22 14.53 8.56
C LEU A 36 2.73 14.26 8.81
N ALA A 37 2.33 12.99 8.82
CA ALA A 37 0.96 12.58 9.05
C ALA A 37 0.61 12.38 10.54
N ARG A 38 1.52 12.68 11.49
CA ARG A 38 1.31 12.37 12.92
C ARG A 38 0.07 13.04 13.51
N ALA A 39 -0.35 14.16 12.94
CA ALA A 39 -1.51 14.91 13.39
C ALA A 39 -2.85 14.39 12.83
N TRP A 40 -2.82 13.51 11.81
CA TRP A 40 -4.02 12.94 11.21
C TRP A 40 -4.87 12.19 12.23
N PRO A 41 -6.20 12.37 12.24
CA PRO A 41 -7.07 11.64 13.15
C PRO A 41 -6.93 10.10 13.03
N LEU A 42 -6.77 9.55 11.82
CA LEU A 42 -6.54 8.12 11.62
C LEU A 42 -5.25 7.64 12.31
N VAL A 43 -4.18 8.42 12.20
CA VAL A 43 -2.89 8.10 12.82
C VAL A 43 -3.01 8.15 14.34
N ARG A 44 -3.70 9.16 14.89
CA ARG A 44 -3.96 9.27 16.33
C ARG A 44 -4.78 8.10 16.85
N ALA A 45 -5.84 7.73 16.15
CA ALA A 45 -6.66 6.56 16.49
C ALA A 45 -5.83 5.26 16.46
N GLY A 46 -4.99 5.07 15.44
CA GLY A 46 -4.10 3.91 15.34
C GLY A 46 -3.01 3.85 16.42
N LEU A 47 -2.57 4.99 16.94
CA LEU A 47 -1.66 5.06 18.09
C LEU A 47 -2.34 4.71 19.42
N GLU A 48 -3.67 4.89 19.51
CA GLU A 48 -4.45 4.44 20.66
C GLU A 48 -4.63 2.92 20.64
N SER A 49 -5.17 2.37 19.55
CA SER A 49 -5.28 0.92 19.35
C SER A 49 -5.67 0.58 17.90
N PRO A 50 -5.45 -0.67 17.44
CA PRO A 50 -6.02 -1.16 16.19
C PRO A 50 -7.54 -1.01 16.14
N ARG A 51 -8.24 -1.23 17.27
CA ARG A 51 -9.69 -1.06 17.38
C ARG A 51 -10.13 0.38 17.12
N ALA A 52 -9.50 1.35 17.77
CA ALA A 52 -9.83 2.76 17.57
C ALA A 52 -9.65 3.22 16.12
N ALA A 53 -8.59 2.72 15.44
CA ALA A 53 -8.43 2.95 14.00
C ALA A 53 -9.56 2.32 13.17
N MET A 54 -9.96 1.08 13.46
CA MET A 54 -11.08 0.42 12.77
C MET A 54 -12.40 1.18 12.98
N ASP A 55 -12.67 1.65 14.20
CA ASP A 55 -13.88 2.42 14.51
C ASP A 55 -13.89 3.76 13.75
N TYR A 56 -12.73 4.44 13.66
CA TYR A 56 -12.61 5.67 12.88
C TYR A 56 -12.77 5.44 11.36
N LEU A 57 -12.23 4.35 10.83
CA LEU A 57 -12.47 3.94 9.44
C LEU A 57 -13.95 3.67 9.19
N GLN A 58 -14.60 2.95 10.11
CA GLN A 58 -16.02 2.62 10.00
C GLN A 58 -16.92 3.85 10.08
N ALA A 59 -16.58 4.83 10.91
CA ALA A 59 -17.31 6.09 11.02
C ALA A 59 -17.23 6.95 9.75
N ASN A 60 -16.19 6.73 8.93
CA ASN A 60 -15.96 7.43 7.67
C ASN A 60 -16.33 6.60 6.43
N ASP A 61 -16.92 5.41 6.62
CA ASP A 61 -17.38 4.56 5.52
C ASP A 61 -18.48 5.27 4.72
N GLY A 62 -18.20 5.56 3.45
CA GLY A 62 -19.19 6.09 2.50
C GLY A 62 -20.29 5.09 2.14
N GLY A 63 -20.14 3.83 2.58
CA GLY A 63 -21.09 2.74 2.38
C GLY A 63 -20.87 2.00 1.07
N GLY A 64 -21.80 1.08 0.77
CA GLY A 64 -21.70 0.21 -0.40
C GLY A 64 -20.85 -1.02 -0.16
N ARG A 65 -20.23 -1.56 -1.22
CA ARG A 65 -19.42 -2.78 -1.15
C ARG A 65 -18.05 -2.56 -1.78
N LEU A 66 -17.01 -2.76 -0.99
CA LEU A 66 -15.61 -2.66 -1.39
C LEU A 66 -15.14 -3.98 -2.00
N LEU A 67 -14.20 -3.90 -2.94
CA LEU A 67 -13.52 -5.07 -3.46
C LEU A 67 -12.43 -5.49 -2.47
N ALA A 68 -12.58 -6.69 -1.91
CA ALA A 68 -11.63 -7.30 -0.99
C ALA A 68 -11.06 -8.58 -1.58
N TYR A 69 -9.79 -8.84 -1.30
CA TYR A 69 -9.11 -10.08 -1.60
C TYR A 69 -8.98 -10.92 -0.34
N VAL A 70 -9.29 -12.21 -0.49
CA VAL A 70 -9.21 -13.19 0.59
C VAL A 70 -8.29 -14.32 0.16
N GLY A 71 -7.20 -14.46 0.89
CA GLY A 71 -6.21 -15.52 0.72
C GLY A 71 -6.28 -16.53 1.87
N GLN A 72 -5.97 -17.78 1.55
CA GLN A 72 -5.80 -18.80 2.58
C GLN A 72 -4.53 -18.51 3.42
N PRO A 73 -4.44 -18.97 4.67
CA PRO A 73 -3.31 -18.65 5.55
C PRO A 73 -1.93 -19.01 4.97
N GLU A 74 -1.88 -20.04 4.13
CA GLU A 74 -0.66 -20.57 3.51
C GLU A 74 0.02 -19.56 2.58
N ILE A 75 -0.73 -18.61 2.00
CA ILE A 75 -0.14 -17.56 1.15
C ILE A 75 0.60 -16.50 1.97
N LYS A 76 0.46 -16.49 3.30
CA LYS A 76 1.14 -15.59 4.25
C LYS A 76 1.03 -14.10 3.88
N GLY A 77 -0.13 -13.70 3.36
CA GLY A 77 -0.39 -12.32 2.91
C GLY A 77 0.08 -11.98 1.50
N ARG A 78 0.74 -12.91 0.79
CA ARG A 78 1.28 -12.70 -0.55
C ARG A 78 0.22 -13.04 -1.62
N PHE A 79 -0.65 -12.08 -1.90
CA PHE A 79 -1.63 -12.14 -2.98
C PHE A 79 -0.91 -12.18 -4.34
N PHE A 80 -0.94 -13.34 -4.99
CA PHE A 80 -0.08 -13.65 -6.13
C PHE A 80 -0.75 -14.64 -7.09
N TYR A 81 0.03 -15.14 -8.03
CA TYR A 81 -0.32 -16.27 -8.88
C TYR A 81 -0.45 -17.57 -8.09
N ASP A 82 -1.27 -18.48 -8.61
CA ASP A 82 -1.18 -19.91 -8.31
C ASP A 82 0.08 -20.53 -8.94
N ASP A 83 0.35 -21.81 -8.65
CA ASP A 83 1.53 -22.52 -9.16
C ASP A 83 1.57 -22.58 -10.69
N SER A 84 0.39 -22.61 -11.35
CA SER A 84 0.27 -22.64 -12.81
C SER A 84 0.58 -21.30 -13.46
N ARG A 85 0.49 -20.20 -12.71
CA ARG A 85 0.56 -18.80 -13.17
C ARG A 85 -0.52 -18.41 -14.17
N THR A 86 -1.63 -19.14 -14.17
CA THR A 86 -2.80 -18.84 -15.01
C THR A 86 -3.98 -18.31 -14.20
N ALA A 87 -3.91 -18.40 -12.87
CA ALA A 87 -4.91 -17.88 -11.95
C ALA A 87 -4.25 -17.21 -10.73
N MET A 88 -5.08 -16.64 -9.87
CA MET A 88 -4.65 -16.04 -8.60
C MET A 88 -4.72 -17.07 -7.47
N ASN A 89 -3.83 -16.95 -6.47
CA ASN A 89 -3.84 -17.75 -5.23
C ASN A 89 -4.85 -17.23 -4.19
N PHE A 90 -5.74 -16.32 -4.58
CA PHE A 90 -6.72 -15.66 -3.74
C PHE A 90 -8.04 -15.50 -4.48
N ARG A 91 -9.12 -15.29 -3.71
CA ARG A 91 -10.43 -14.92 -4.26
C ARG A 91 -10.70 -13.43 -4.10
N ALA A 92 -11.37 -12.84 -5.06
CA ALA A 92 -11.95 -11.51 -4.94
C ALA A 92 -13.42 -11.60 -4.52
N GLU A 93 -13.84 -10.75 -3.60
CA GLU A 93 -15.21 -10.64 -3.15
C GLU A 93 -15.59 -9.17 -2.92
N ARG A 94 -16.88 -8.86 -3.06
CA ARG A 94 -17.42 -7.55 -2.70
C ARG A 94 -18.06 -7.64 -1.32
N ALA A 95 -17.61 -6.86 -0.35
CA ALA A 95 -18.12 -6.91 1.03
C ALA A 95 -18.30 -5.50 1.62
N ALA A 96 -19.13 -5.38 2.66
CA ALA A 96 -19.18 -4.14 3.45
C ALA A 96 -17.88 -3.99 4.23
N LEU A 97 -17.45 -2.75 4.50
CA LEU A 97 -16.26 -2.48 5.28
C LEU A 97 -16.35 -3.13 6.67
N SER A 98 -17.51 -3.04 7.31
CA SER A 98 -17.79 -3.62 8.63
C SER A 98 -17.44 -5.11 8.69
N ASP A 99 -17.82 -5.86 7.65
CA ASP A 99 -17.62 -7.30 7.60
C ASP A 99 -16.13 -7.62 7.47
N ILE A 100 -15.40 -6.84 6.67
CA ILE A 100 -13.95 -7.02 6.50
C ILE A 100 -13.20 -6.64 7.78
N LEU A 101 -13.56 -5.53 8.43
CA LEU A 101 -12.93 -5.10 9.68
C LEU A 101 -13.18 -6.10 10.81
N GLN A 102 -14.40 -6.62 10.95
CA GLN A 102 -14.71 -7.68 11.91
C GLN A 102 -13.87 -8.94 11.69
N ARG A 103 -13.66 -9.33 10.43
CA ARG A 103 -12.82 -10.49 10.09
C ARG A 103 -11.34 -10.24 10.33
N ILE A 104 -10.85 -9.03 10.06
CA ILE A 104 -9.47 -8.63 10.39
C ILE A 104 -9.26 -8.73 11.89
N GLU A 105 -10.18 -8.19 12.68
CA GLU A 105 -10.09 -8.22 14.13
C GLU A 105 -10.15 -9.64 14.70
N ALA A 106 -11.07 -10.47 14.22
CA ALA A 106 -11.18 -11.86 14.65
C ALA A 106 -9.86 -12.64 14.45
N GLY A 107 -9.00 -12.18 13.54
CA GLY A 107 -7.70 -12.78 13.24
C GLY A 107 -6.50 -12.21 14.01
N PHE A 108 -6.65 -11.21 14.89
CA PHE A 108 -5.50 -10.53 15.53
C PHE A 108 -4.55 -11.47 16.28
N ASP A 109 -5.09 -12.49 16.94
CA ASP A 109 -4.31 -13.46 17.74
C ASP A 109 -4.28 -14.86 17.09
N GLN A 110 -4.68 -14.98 15.83
CA GLN A 110 -4.74 -16.25 15.11
C GLN A 110 -3.60 -16.36 14.11
N ALA A 111 -2.70 -17.32 14.35
CA ALA A 111 -1.56 -17.57 13.44
C ALA A 111 -2.02 -18.04 12.05
N ASP A 112 -3.19 -18.66 11.97
CA ASP A 112 -3.86 -19.19 10.79
C ASP A 112 -5.03 -18.31 10.32
N ALA A 113 -5.05 -17.03 10.69
CA ALA A 113 -6.02 -16.09 10.14
C ALA A 113 -5.91 -16.00 8.61
N PRO A 114 -7.04 -15.91 7.87
CA PRO A 114 -7.00 -15.66 6.44
C PRO A 114 -6.33 -14.32 6.14
N SER A 115 -5.66 -14.23 4.98
CA SER A 115 -5.12 -12.96 4.49
C SER A 115 -6.24 -12.11 3.93
N LEU A 116 -6.33 -10.85 4.39
CA LEU A 116 -7.41 -9.92 4.00
C LEU A 116 -6.81 -8.62 3.48
N TYR A 117 -7.27 -8.19 2.31
CA TYR A 117 -6.74 -7.00 1.66
C TYR A 117 -7.80 -6.28 0.85
N ILE A 118 -8.04 -5.02 1.18
CA ILE A 118 -8.74 -4.04 0.35
C ILE A 118 -7.64 -3.20 -0.30
N GLY A 119 -7.50 -3.34 -1.62
CA GLY A 119 -6.44 -2.68 -2.38
C GLY A 119 -6.94 -1.50 -3.20
N SER A 120 -6.15 -0.43 -3.24
CA SER A 120 -6.29 0.70 -4.17
C SER A 120 -7.73 1.25 -4.26
N THR A 121 -8.38 1.37 -3.10
CA THR A 121 -9.75 1.90 -3.03
C THR A 121 -9.71 3.42 -3.08
N ASP A 122 -10.47 4.01 -4.00
CA ASP A 122 -10.61 5.45 -4.17
C ASP A 122 -11.18 6.08 -2.89
N LEU A 123 -10.40 7.00 -2.30
CA LEU A 123 -10.76 7.66 -1.06
C LEU A 123 -11.94 8.63 -1.25
N ASP A 124 -11.99 9.37 -2.35
CA ASP A 124 -13.05 10.36 -2.58
C ASP A 124 -14.39 9.66 -2.82
N ALA A 125 -14.37 8.52 -3.52
CA ALA A 125 -15.57 7.75 -3.81
C ALA A 125 -16.08 6.96 -2.59
N CYS A 126 -15.19 6.37 -1.79
CA CYS A 126 -15.57 5.43 -0.74
C CYS A 126 -15.45 5.97 0.68
N PHE A 127 -14.64 7.01 0.90
CA PHE A 127 -14.30 7.55 2.22
C PHE A 127 -14.11 9.09 2.22
N PRO A 128 -15.08 9.87 1.70
CA PRO A 128 -14.89 11.31 1.49
C PRO A 128 -14.57 12.08 2.78
N GLY A 129 -15.16 11.69 3.92
CA GLY A 129 -14.83 12.27 5.23
C GLY A 129 -13.40 11.96 5.67
N LEU A 130 -12.95 10.72 5.45
CA LEU A 130 -11.57 10.30 5.74
C LEU A 130 -10.58 11.11 4.91
N ALA A 131 -10.85 11.29 3.62
CA ALA A 131 -10.01 12.04 2.70
C ALA A 131 -9.84 13.50 3.18
N ALA A 132 -10.94 14.14 3.57
CA ALA A 132 -10.94 15.53 4.03
C ALA A 132 -10.17 15.72 5.36
N GLU A 133 -10.24 14.77 6.28
CA GLU A 133 -9.62 14.87 7.61
C GLU A 133 -8.16 14.41 7.66
N ASN A 134 -7.73 13.59 6.70
CA ASN A 134 -6.41 12.95 6.66
C ASN A 134 -5.65 13.36 5.39
N ASP A 135 -5.56 14.68 5.18
CA ASP A 135 -4.92 15.28 4.01
C ASP A 135 -3.52 15.85 4.35
N LEU A 136 -2.62 15.84 3.37
CA LEU A 136 -1.27 16.42 3.53
C LEU A 136 -1.24 17.95 3.37
N GLY A 137 -2.33 18.58 2.92
CA GLY A 137 -2.45 20.01 2.70
C GLY A 137 -1.64 20.51 1.50
N LEU A 138 -1.37 19.62 0.54
CA LEU A 138 -0.68 19.89 -0.72
C LEU A 138 -1.70 20.39 -1.76
N ASP A 139 -1.32 21.39 -2.55
CA ASP A 139 -2.24 22.10 -3.45
C ASP A 139 -1.87 21.98 -4.92
N VAL A 140 -2.61 22.68 -5.78
CA VAL A 140 -2.42 22.71 -7.24
C VAL A 140 -1.02 23.15 -7.66
N GLU A 141 -0.33 23.96 -6.85
CA GLU A 141 1.07 24.33 -7.11
C GLU A 141 2.00 23.12 -6.99
N THR A 142 1.63 22.14 -6.17
CA THR A 142 2.38 20.89 -5.97
C THR A 142 2.07 19.87 -7.07
N PHE A 143 0.80 19.64 -7.39
CA PHE A 143 0.38 18.54 -8.27
C PHE A 143 0.12 18.95 -9.73
N GLY A 144 0.09 20.25 -10.00
CA GLY A 144 -0.39 20.78 -11.27
C GLY A 144 -1.93 20.73 -11.36
N PRO A 145 -2.49 20.96 -12.57
CA PRO A 145 -3.93 21.17 -12.75
C PRO A 145 -4.79 19.91 -12.55
N GLN A 146 -4.17 18.73 -12.47
CA GLN A 146 -4.87 17.47 -12.25
C GLN A 146 -4.66 17.02 -10.80
N PRO A 147 -5.73 16.87 -10.01
CA PRO A 147 -5.60 16.35 -8.66
C PRO A 147 -5.05 14.92 -8.72
N PRO A 148 -4.19 14.52 -7.75
CA PRO A 148 -3.71 13.16 -7.68
C PRO A 148 -4.85 12.20 -7.32
N LEU A 149 -4.76 10.95 -7.78
CA LEU A 149 -5.60 9.89 -7.26
C LEU A 149 -5.18 9.58 -5.82
N ALA A 150 -6.09 9.79 -4.86
CA ALA A 150 -5.90 9.40 -3.47
C ALA A 150 -6.56 8.03 -3.24
N SER A 151 -5.81 7.07 -2.72
CA SER A 151 -6.32 5.71 -2.47
C SER A 151 -5.89 5.19 -1.11
N ILE A 152 -6.70 4.27 -0.57
CA ILE A 152 -6.45 3.59 0.69
C ILE A 152 -6.26 2.09 0.50
N TRP A 153 -5.38 1.53 1.33
CA TRP A 153 -5.14 0.09 1.47
C TRP A 153 -5.43 -0.31 2.91
N ILE A 154 -6.30 -1.30 3.09
CA ILE A 154 -6.73 -1.79 4.41
C ILE A 154 -6.58 -3.30 4.43
N GLY A 155 -5.98 -3.86 5.47
CA GLY A 155 -5.79 -5.29 5.57
C GLY A 155 -5.11 -5.70 6.87
N ASN A 156 -4.87 -7.00 7.01
CA ASN A 156 -3.97 -7.52 8.02
C ASN A 156 -2.54 -7.60 7.45
N ARG A 157 -1.75 -8.61 7.82
CA ARG A 157 -0.38 -8.77 7.30
C ARG A 157 -0.43 -9.19 5.83
N THR A 158 -0.07 -8.26 4.93
CA THR A 158 -0.07 -8.49 3.47
C THR A 158 1.28 -8.15 2.84
N VAL A 159 1.54 -8.72 1.67
CA VAL A 159 2.71 -8.46 0.84
C VAL A 159 2.23 -8.11 -0.57
N ALA A 160 2.50 -6.88 -0.99
CA ALA A 160 2.41 -6.51 -2.40
C ALA A 160 3.73 -6.89 -3.07
N ALA A 161 3.66 -7.78 -4.07
CA ALA A 161 4.84 -8.17 -4.85
C ALA A 161 5.45 -6.95 -5.56
N ALA A 162 6.77 -6.95 -5.77
CA ALA A 162 7.43 -5.81 -6.40
C ALA A 162 6.85 -5.56 -7.79
N HIS A 163 6.51 -4.31 -8.06
CA HIS A 163 5.97 -3.80 -9.32
C HIS A 163 6.44 -2.36 -9.47
N TYR A 164 6.06 -1.74 -10.58
CA TYR A 164 6.21 -0.30 -10.77
C TYR A 164 4.85 0.32 -11.07
N ASP A 165 4.72 1.58 -10.72
CA ASP A 165 3.60 2.43 -11.11
C ASP A 165 4.07 3.44 -12.16
N MET A 166 3.15 3.89 -13.01
CA MET A 166 3.44 4.92 -14.01
C MET A 166 3.58 6.32 -13.39
N SER A 167 2.92 6.56 -12.25
CA SER A 167 2.90 7.85 -11.57
C SER A 167 3.89 7.89 -10.41
N ASN A 168 4.39 9.10 -10.08
CA ASN A 168 5.05 9.32 -8.79
C ASN A 168 4.06 9.08 -7.66
N ASN A 169 4.55 8.61 -6.50
CA ASN A 169 3.68 8.20 -5.40
C ASN A 169 4.16 8.79 -4.06
N ILE A 170 3.20 9.16 -3.20
CA ILE A 170 3.41 9.44 -1.79
C ILE A 170 2.63 8.39 -1.01
N ALA A 171 3.33 7.48 -0.34
CA ALA A 171 2.70 6.48 0.51
C ALA A 171 2.77 6.90 1.98
N VAL A 172 1.61 6.96 2.65
CA VAL A 172 1.51 7.23 4.08
C VAL A 172 1.13 5.94 4.82
N CYS A 173 2.04 5.46 5.68
CA CYS A 173 1.72 4.37 6.61
C CYS A 173 0.99 4.97 7.82
N ALA A 174 -0.35 5.02 7.75
CA ALA A 174 -1.15 5.67 8.78
C ALA A 174 -1.32 4.81 10.06
N VAL A 175 -1.50 3.51 9.90
CA VAL A 175 -1.68 2.55 11.01
C VAL A 175 -0.83 1.30 10.74
N GLY A 176 -0.20 0.76 11.78
CA GLY A 176 0.65 -0.42 11.70
C GLY A 176 2.06 -0.12 11.20
N HIS A 177 2.68 -1.10 10.54
CA HIS A 177 4.04 -1.01 10.02
C HIS A 177 4.12 -1.57 8.60
N ARG A 178 4.80 -0.85 7.71
CA ARG A 178 5.03 -1.28 6.32
C ARG A 178 6.52 -1.24 6.00
N ARG A 179 7.03 -2.37 5.49
CA ARG A 179 8.40 -2.47 4.95
C ARG A 179 8.34 -2.28 3.44
N PHE A 180 9.15 -1.35 2.93
CA PHE A 180 9.33 -1.15 1.49
C PHE A 180 10.70 -1.66 1.05
N THR A 181 10.72 -2.43 -0.02
CA THR A 181 11.94 -2.80 -0.75
C THR A 181 11.86 -2.15 -2.12
N LEU A 182 12.80 -1.25 -2.42
CA LEU A 182 12.80 -0.45 -3.65
C LEU A 182 14.02 -0.79 -4.49
N PHE A 183 13.80 -0.97 -5.78
CA PHE A 183 14.84 -1.23 -6.76
C PHE A 183 14.87 -0.08 -7.77
N PRO A 184 16.07 0.40 -8.18
CA PRO A 184 16.15 1.37 -9.26
C PRO A 184 15.63 0.76 -10.58
N PRO A 185 15.09 1.57 -11.51
CA PRO A 185 14.49 1.06 -12.75
C PRO A 185 15.44 0.21 -13.61
N ASP A 186 16.75 0.47 -13.55
CA ASP A 186 17.77 -0.30 -14.26
C ASP A 186 17.92 -1.75 -13.74
N GLN A 187 17.27 -2.11 -12.64
CA GLN A 187 17.21 -3.47 -12.11
C GLN A 187 16.06 -4.30 -12.66
N VAL A 188 15.19 -3.77 -13.54
CA VAL A 188 14.02 -4.50 -14.03
C VAL A 188 14.35 -5.88 -14.61
N ALA A 189 15.51 -6.02 -15.27
CA ALA A 189 15.99 -7.29 -15.81
C ALA A 189 16.27 -8.35 -14.73
N ASN A 190 16.56 -7.92 -13.50
CA ASN A 190 16.82 -8.77 -12.33
C ASN A 190 15.54 -9.05 -11.51
N LEU A 191 14.39 -8.50 -11.91
CA LEU A 191 13.12 -8.65 -11.20
C LEU A 191 12.17 -9.65 -11.86
N TYR A 192 12.54 -10.24 -13.02
CA TYR A 192 11.79 -11.33 -13.67
C TYR A 192 10.29 -11.05 -13.74
N PRO A 193 9.85 -10.08 -14.56
CA PRO A 193 8.45 -9.70 -14.64
C PRO A 193 7.56 -10.90 -15.01
N GLY A 194 6.42 -11.00 -14.34
CA GLY A 194 5.42 -12.04 -14.59
C GLY A 194 4.63 -11.84 -15.90
N PRO A 195 3.57 -12.65 -16.10
CA PRO A 195 2.66 -12.49 -17.22
C PRO A 195 2.07 -11.07 -17.31
N LEU A 196 1.82 -10.61 -18.54
CA LEU A 196 1.07 -9.37 -18.78
C LEU A 196 -0.37 -9.49 -18.28
N GLU A 197 -0.98 -10.66 -18.45
CA GLU A 197 -2.27 -11.02 -17.89
C GLU A 197 -2.32 -12.52 -17.55
N PRO A 198 -3.02 -12.93 -16.48
CA PRO A 198 -3.66 -12.05 -15.49
C PRO A 198 -2.61 -11.35 -14.59
N THR A 199 -3.02 -10.33 -13.82
CA THR A 199 -2.17 -9.67 -12.82
C THR A 199 -2.88 -9.60 -11.47
N PRO A 200 -2.17 -9.75 -10.33
CA PRO A 200 -2.79 -9.68 -9.00
C PRO A 200 -3.42 -8.32 -8.66
N GLY A 201 -2.85 -7.23 -9.18
CA GLY A 201 -3.22 -5.86 -8.80
C GLY A 201 -3.28 -4.88 -9.97
N GLY A 202 -3.41 -5.36 -11.21
CA GLY A 202 -3.46 -4.52 -12.42
C GLY A 202 -2.09 -4.18 -13.02
N GLN A 203 -1.00 -4.32 -12.26
CA GLN A 203 0.38 -4.17 -12.74
C GLN A 203 1.09 -5.52 -12.87
N VAL A 204 2.04 -5.59 -13.80
CA VAL A 204 2.97 -6.73 -13.87
C VAL A 204 3.82 -6.74 -12.61
N VAL A 205 3.82 -7.88 -11.93
CA VAL A 205 4.58 -8.08 -10.70
C VAL A 205 5.81 -8.93 -10.95
N SER A 206 6.85 -8.73 -10.16
CA SER A 206 8.05 -9.57 -10.10
C SER A 206 7.68 -11.00 -9.70
N LEU A 207 8.30 -11.97 -10.37
CA LEU A 207 8.19 -13.38 -10.02
C LEU A 207 9.04 -13.78 -8.81
N VAL A 208 9.93 -12.90 -8.35
CA VAL A 208 10.85 -13.16 -7.24
C VAL A 208 10.07 -13.15 -5.92
N ASP A 209 10.30 -14.17 -5.10
CA ASP A 209 10.00 -14.10 -3.67
C ASP A 209 11.23 -13.55 -2.94
N PHE A 210 11.16 -12.32 -2.45
CA PHE A 210 12.30 -11.68 -1.80
C PHE A 210 12.60 -12.22 -0.39
N ASP A 211 11.64 -12.89 0.26
CA ASP A 211 11.88 -13.55 1.54
C ASP A 211 12.50 -14.95 1.34
N ALA A 212 12.37 -15.53 0.14
CA ALA A 212 12.96 -16.82 -0.23
C ALA A 212 13.36 -16.88 -1.74
N PRO A 213 14.38 -16.13 -2.17
CA PRO A 213 14.77 -16.07 -3.58
C PRO A 213 15.33 -17.41 -4.07
N ASP A 214 14.82 -17.87 -5.22
CA ASP A 214 15.36 -19.01 -5.95
C ASP A 214 16.53 -18.54 -6.82
N PHE A 215 17.76 -18.78 -6.36
CA PHE A 215 18.98 -18.34 -7.08
C PHE A 215 19.36 -19.26 -8.25
N ASP A 216 18.70 -20.40 -8.41
CA ASP A 216 18.93 -21.31 -9.53
C ASP A 216 18.07 -20.94 -10.75
N ARG A 217 17.19 -19.94 -10.63
CA ARG A 217 16.22 -19.53 -11.65
C ARG A 217 16.20 -18.03 -11.92
#